data_AF-A0AB35U611-F1
#
_entry.id   AF-A0AB35U611-F1
#
_cell.length_a   1.000
_cell.length_b   1.000
_cell.length_c   1.000
_cell.angle_alpha   90.00
_cell.angle_beta   90.00
_cell.angle_gamma   90.00
#
_symmetry.space_group_name_H-M   'P 1'
#
loop_
_entity.id
_entity.type
_entity.pdbx_description
1 polymer ?
#
loop_
_entity_poly.entity_id
_entity_poly.type
_entity_poly.pdbx_seq_one_letter_code
_entity_poly.pdbx_strand_id
1 'polypeptide(L)'
;MYTTSAEMKHIRLRLHTVHGNVSVYFLSVFLLAVTVCAAFAAMMQQRFASILFLEKAQKYQIAEMQVIQALKCALCTDTVSISSSENTIFDMELASGTAYATISWPVREAMTIVYDEQTGRVFDFHAERMDADS
;
A
#
# COMPACT_ATOMS: atom_id res chain seq x y z
N MET A 1 -17.62 -45.83 -12.96
CA MET A 1 -16.27 -46.15 -13.47
C MET A 1 -15.85 -45.00 -14.37
N TYR A 2 -14.75 -44.34 -14.02
CA TYR A 2 -14.08 -43.19 -14.65
C TYR A 2 -13.90 -43.36 -16.17
N THR A 3 -13.79 -42.35 -17.05
CA THR A 3 -13.16 -41.01 -16.98
C THR A 3 -13.77 -40.06 -18.03
N THR A 4 -14.04 -38.81 -17.65
CA THR A 4 -14.25 -37.68 -18.57
C THR A 4 -12.93 -37.24 -19.16
N SER A 5 -12.67 -37.58 -20.43
CA SER A 5 -11.56 -36.99 -21.19
C SER A 5 -12.08 -35.77 -21.94
N ALA A 6 -11.84 -34.60 -21.36
CA ALA A 6 -12.07 -33.31 -22.00
C ALA A 6 -11.29 -33.27 -23.34
N GLU A 7 -12.03 -33.12 -24.45
CA GLU A 7 -11.45 -32.82 -25.74
C GLU A 7 -10.70 -31.48 -25.67
N MET A 8 -9.38 -31.52 -25.49
CA MET A 8 -8.50 -30.41 -25.83
C MET A 8 -8.50 -30.28 -27.36
N LYS A 9 -9.44 -29.49 -27.90
CA LYS A 9 -9.36 -28.99 -29.27
C LYS A 9 -8.15 -28.07 -29.38
N HIS A 10 -7.03 -28.63 -29.81
CA HIS A 10 -5.93 -27.84 -30.34
C HIS A 10 -6.43 -27.06 -31.55
N ILE A 11 -6.72 -25.77 -31.36
CA ILE A 11 -6.93 -24.82 -32.45
C ILE A 11 -5.57 -24.66 -33.14
N ARG A 12 -5.30 -25.52 -34.13
CA ARG A 12 -4.23 -25.30 -35.10
C ARG A 12 -4.71 -24.19 -36.04
N LEU A 13 -4.33 -22.95 -35.73
CA LEU A 13 -4.30 -21.86 -36.70
C LEU A 13 -3.31 -22.21 -37.81
N ARG A 14 -3.78 -22.96 -38.83
CA ARG A 14 -3.06 -23.16 -40.08
C ARG A 14 -3.19 -21.87 -40.91
N LEU A 15 -2.23 -20.96 -40.75
CA LEU A 15 -1.95 -19.91 -41.72
C LEU A 15 -1.34 -20.56 -42.97
N HIS A 16 -2.16 -21.22 -43.79
CA HIS A 16 -1.79 -21.60 -45.14
C HIS A 16 -2.20 -20.47 -46.09
N THR A 17 -1.24 -19.60 -46.43
CA THR A 17 -1.34 -18.81 -47.66
C THR A 17 -0.62 -19.59 -48.76
N VAL A 18 -1.31 -19.81 -49.87
CA VAL A 18 -0.92 -20.73 -50.94
C VAL A 18 0.44 -20.41 -51.59
N HIS A 19 1.08 -19.26 -51.31
CA HIS A 19 2.38 -18.86 -51.89
C HIS A 19 3.41 -18.33 -50.86
N GLY A 20 3.35 -18.72 -49.59
CA GLY A 20 4.41 -18.39 -48.61
C GLY A 20 4.49 -16.92 -48.17
N ASN A 21 3.66 -16.03 -48.73
CA ASN A 21 3.51 -14.67 -48.24
C ASN A 21 2.48 -14.66 -47.10
N VAL A 22 2.96 -14.58 -45.87
CA VAL A 22 2.13 -14.15 -44.74
C VAL A 22 1.57 -12.78 -45.10
N SER A 23 0.25 -12.65 -45.16
CA SER A 23 -0.40 -11.38 -45.52
C SER A 23 0.12 -10.29 -44.59
N VAL A 24 0.78 -9.26 -45.14
CA VAL A 24 1.35 -8.12 -44.40
C VAL A 24 0.30 -7.50 -43.47
N TYR A 25 -0.97 -7.55 -43.89
CA TYR A 25 -2.12 -7.14 -43.10
C TYR A 25 -2.33 -7.97 -41.82
N PHE A 26 -2.13 -9.28 -41.86
CA PHE A 26 -2.25 -10.13 -40.67
C PHE A 26 -1.10 -9.86 -39.70
N LEU A 27 0.12 -9.69 -40.22
CA LEU A 27 1.29 -9.37 -39.40
C LEU A 27 1.17 -7.98 -38.75
N SER A 28 0.69 -6.97 -39.49
CA SER A 28 0.53 -5.62 -38.94
C SER A 28 -0.58 -5.54 -37.89
N VAL A 29 -1.71 -6.23 -38.08
CA VAL A 29 -2.77 -6.32 -37.08
C VAL A 29 -2.28 -7.07 -35.83
N PHE A 30 -1.52 -8.15 -36.02
CA PHE A 30 -0.93 -8.88 -34.90
C PHE A 30 0.06 -8.02 -34.11
N LEU A 31 0.97 -7.33 -34.79
CA LEU A 31 1.93 -6.42 -34.14
C LEU A 31 1.22 -5.27 -33.43
N LEU A 32 0.16 -4.71 -34.01
CA LEU A 32 -0.65 -3.67 -33.39
C LEU A 32 -1.37 -4.18 -32.13
N ALA A 33 -1.91 -5.40 -32.16
CA ALA A 33 -2.51 -6.01 -30.98
C ALA A 33 -1.47 -6.23 -29.87
N VAL A 34 -0.28 -6.71 -30.22
CA VAL A 34 0.82 -6.92 -29.25
C VAL A 34 1.29 -5.61 -28.63
N THR A 35 1.45 -4.54 -29.43
CA THR A 35 1.90 -3.24 -28.92
C THR A 35 0.85 -2.58 -28.04
N VAL A 36 -0.44 -2.66 -28.39
CA VAL A 36 -1.53 -2.15 -27.53
C VAL A 36 -1.59 -2.91 -26.21
N CYS A 37 -1.47 -4.24 -26.23
CA CYS A 37 -1.43 -5.05 -25.02
C CYS A 37 -0.21 -4.71 -24.14
N ALA A 38 0.98 -4.54 -24.73
CA ALA A 38 2.19 -4.17 -24.01
C ALA A 38 2.08 -2.77 -23.38
N ALA A 39 1.55 -1.79 -24.13
CA ALA A 39 1.32 -0.44 -23.62
C ALA A 39 0.31 -0.42 -22.46
N PHE A 40 -0.76 -1.21 -22.58
CA PHE A 40 -1.75 -1.35 -21.51
C PHE A 40 -1.15 -2.01 -20.25
N ALA A 41 -0.36 -3.07 -20.41
CA ALA A 41 0.32 -3.73 -19.30
C ALA A 41 1.28 -2.77 -18.56
N ALA A 42 2.07 -1.99 -19.32
CA ALA A 42 2.96 -0.99 -18.74
C ALA A 42 2.21 0.11 -17.97
N MET A 43 1.09 0.59 -18.52
CA MET A 43 0.26 1.60 -17.86
C MET A 43 -0.38 1.05 -16.57
N MET A 44 -0.84 -0.20 -16.58
CA MET A 44 -1.38 -0.86 -15.40
C MET A 44 -0.31 -1.05 -14.33
N GLN A 45 0.89 -1.47 -14.69
CA GLN A 45 1.99 -1.65 -13.75
C GLN A 45 2.35 -0.34 -13.02
N GLN A 46 2.42 0.78 -13.74
CA GLN A 46 2.64 2.09 -13.14
C GLN A 46 1.52 2.49 -12.17
N ARG A 47 0.26 2.26 -12.55
CA ARG A 47 -0.90 2.54 -11.69
C ARG A 47 -0.88 1.70 -10.42
N PHE A 48 -0.59 0.40 -10.52
CA PHE A 48 -0.50 -0.48 -9.35
C PHE A 48 0.59 -0.03 -8.39
N ALA A 49 1.77 0.34 -8.89
CA ALA A 49 2.83 0.88 -8.04
C ALA A 49 2.36 2.14 -7.28
N SER A 50 1.73 3.09 -7.98
CA SER A 50 1.21 4.31 -7.34
C SER A 50 0.12 4.03 -6.29
N ILE A 51 -0.76 3.07 -6.53
CA ILE A 51 -1.83 2.69 -5.59
C ILE A 51 -1.23 2.07 -4.32
N LEU A 52 -0.23 1.20 -4.46
CA LEU A 52 0.47 0.60 -3.33
C LEU A 52 1.18 1.65 -2.45
N PHE A 53 1.83 2.65 -3.08
CA PHE A 53 2.43 3.76 -2.33
C PHE A 53 1.39 4.59 -1.59
N LEU A 54 0.24 4.88 -2.24
CA LEU A 54 -0.86 5.60 -1.60
C LEU A 54 -1.46 4.82 -0.43
N GLU A 55 -1.66 3.51 -0.61
CA GLU A 55 -2.18 2.64 0.45
C GLU A 55 -1.23 2.60 1.65
N LYS A 56 0.09 2.48 1.40
CA LYS A 56 1.11 2.53 2.46
C LYS A 56 1.09 3.89 3.17
N ALA A 57 1.09 5.00 2.42
CA ALA A 57 1.02 6.35 2.99
C ALA A 57 -0.25 6.57 3.84
N GLN A 58 -1.39 6.06 3.38
CA GLN A 58 -2.65 6.12 4.12
C GLN A 58 -2.57 5.36 5.46
N LYS A 59 -1.88 4.21 5.50
CA LYS A 59 -1.68 3.45 6.75
C LYS A 59 -0.87 4.23 7.79
N TYR A 60 0.21 4.90 7.38
CA TYR A 60 0.97 5.80 8.26
C TYR A 60 0.08 6.92 8.79
N GLN A 61 -0.60 7.64 7.88
CA GLN A 61 -1.45 8.78 8.28
C GLN A 61 -2.56 8.38 9.27
N ILE A 62 -3.20 7.22 9.09
CA ILE A 62 -4.23 6.74 10.01
C ILE A 62 -3.62 6.40 11.38
N ALA A 63 -2.47 5.71 11.41
CA ALA A 63 -1.80 5.34 12.64
C ALA A 63 -1.34 6.59 13.42
N GLU A 64 -0.67 7.54 12.76
CA GLU A 64 -0.25 8.83 13.33
C GLU A 64 -1.44 9.60 13.94
N MET A 65 -2.57 9.66 13.22
CA MET A 65 -3.78 10.33 13.69
C MET A 65 -4.34 9.66 14.95
N GLN A 66 -4.37 8.32 15.00
CA GLN A 66 -4.87 7.57 16.14
C GLN A 66 -3.98 7.76 17.38
N VAL A 67 -2.65 7.81 17.21
CA VAL A 67 -1.70 8.11 18.30
C VAL A 67 -1.93 9.53 18.83
N ILE A 68 -2.05 10.53 17.95
CA ILE A 68 -2.29 11.92 18.38
C ILE A 68 -3.63 12.04 19.11
N GLN A 69 -4.67 11.32 18.65
CA GLN A 69 -5.96 11.31 19.34
C GLN A 69 -5.86 10.66 20.72
N ALA A 70 -5.14 9.53 20.83
CA ALA A 70 -4.88 8.88 22.10
C ALA A 70 -4.12 9.80 23.07
N LEU A 71 -3.10 10.53 22.59
CA LEU A 71 -2.38 11.52 23.38
C LEU A 71 -3.33 12.62 23.91
N LYS A 72 -4.17 13.18 23.05
CA LYS A 72 -5.16 14.19 23.47
C LYS A 72 -6.10 13.65 24.54
N CYS A 73 -6.55 12.40 24.40
CA CYS A 73 -7.35 11.75 25.44
C CYS A 73 -6.56 11.59 26.74
N ALA A 74 -5.30 11.12 26.65
CA ALA A 74 -4.43 10.92 27.80
C ALA A 74 -4.25 12.19 28.64
N LEU A 75 -4.03 13.32 27.95
CA LEU A 75 -3.86 14.64 28.56
C LEU A 75 -5.16 15.18 29.21
N CYS A 76 -6.32 14.74 28.73
CA CYS A 76 -7.60 15.08 29.34
C CYS A 76 -7.93 14.20 30.57
N THR A 77 -7.38 12.98 30.64
CA THR A 77 -7.72 11.97 31.66
C THR A 77 -6.60 11.69 32.66
N ASP A 78 -5.47 12.39 32.59
CA ASP A 78 -4.26 12.18 33.40
C ASP A 78 -3.75 10.72 33.40
N THR A 79 -3.96 10.00 32.29
CA THR A 79 -3.52 8.60 32.14
C THR A 79 -2.11 8.55 31.53
N VAL A 80 -1.17 7.91 32.24
CA VAL A 80 0.27 7.96 31.93
C VAL A 80 0.71 6.95 30.85
N SER A 81 -0.11 5.97 30.51
CA SER A 81 0.26 4.95 29.52
C SER A 81 -0.93 4.51 28.67
N ILE A 82 -0.78 4.58 27.36
CA ILE A 82 -1.74 4.03 26.38
C ILE A 82 -0.97 3.11 25.43
N SER A 83 -1.49 1.90 25.24
CA SER A 83 -0.81 0.82 24.50
C SER A 83 -1.54 0.36 23.22
N SER A 84 -2.74 0.87 22.93
CA SER A 84 -3.49 0.50 21.70
C SER A 84 -4.69 1.39 21.41
N SER A 85 -5.09 1.42 20.13
CA SER A 85 -6.40 1.86 19.64
C SER A 85 -6.97 0.80 18.69
N GLU A 86 -8.22 0.97 18.22
CA GLU A 86 -8.97 -0.02 17.41
C GLU A 86 -8.15 -0.71 16.31
N ASN A 87 -7.30 0.03 15.60
CA ASN A 87 -6.52 -0.47 14.46
C ASN A 87 -5.03 -0.10 14.53
N THR A 88 -4.52 0.33 15.69
CA THR A 88 -3.10 0.67 15.83
C THR A 88 -2.59 0.15 17.17
N ILE A 89 -1.52 -0.63 17.13
CA ILE A 89 -0.80 -1.07 18.33
C ILE A 89 0.39 -0.14 18.49
N PHE A 90 0.44 0.58 19.59
CA PHE A 90 1.49 1.56 19.86
C PHE A 90 1.72 1.67 21.35
N ASP A 91 2.96 1.87 21.78
CA ASP A 91 3.26 2.22 23.17
C ASP A 91 3.59 3.71 23.24
N MET A 92 3.05 4.41 24.24
CA MET A 92 3.26 5.85 24.43
C MET A 92 3.79 6.16 25.82
N GLU A 93 4.87 6.93 25.86
CA GLU A 93 5.47 7.48 27.07
C GLU A 93 5.36 9.01 27.06
N LEU A 94 4.82 9.58 28.14
CA LEU A 94 4.71 11.02 28.32
C LEU A 94 5.92 11.56 29.09
N ALA A 95 6.55 12.59 28.54
CA ALA A 95 7.56 13.42 29.18
C ALA A 95 7.07 14.88 29.22
N SER A 96 7.73 15.72 30.02
CA SER A 96 7.29 17.11 30.18
C SER A 96 7.36 17.87 28.84
N GLY A 97 6.19 18.26 28.31
CA GLY A 97 6.00 18.92 27.02
C GLY A 97 6.30 18.06 25.78
N THR A 98 6.53 16.75 25.92
CA THR A 98 6.85 15.87 24.79
C THR A 98 6.33 14.45 25.02
N ALA A 99 5.72 13.83 24.01
CA ALA A 99 5.32 12.43 24.06
C ALA A 99 6.11 11.61 23.04
N TYR A 100 6.59 10.45 23.46
CA TYR A 100 7.25 9.47 22.60
C TYR A 100 6.29 8.32 22.36
N ALA A 101 6.03 8.00 21.10
CA ALA A 101 5.16 6.89 20.75
C ALA A 101 5.88 5.94 19.78
N THR A 102 5.80 4.64 20.04
CA THR A 102 6.33 3.60 19.15
C THR A 102 5.17 2.79 18.59
N ILE A 103 4.91 2.93 17.30
CA ILE A 103 3.88 2.19 16.58
C ILE A 103 4.48 0.86 16.10
N SER A 104 3.83 -0.25 16.45
CA SER A 104 4.24 -1.60 16.07
C SER A 104 3.36 -2.23 14.98
N TRP A 105 2.11 -1.76 14.83
CA TRP A 105 1.15 -2.19 13.81
C TRP A 105 0.18 -1.05 13.48
N PRO A 106 -0.26 -0.84 12.22
CA PRO A 106 -0.01 -1.64 11.01
C PRO A 106 1.31 -1.35 10.30
N VAL A 107 1.99 -0.30 10.71
CA VAL A 107 3.29 0.14 10.21
C VAL A 107 4.22 0.36 11.38
N ARG A 108 5.52 0.15 11.19
CA ARG A 108 6.52 0.43 12.23
C ARG A 108 7.01 1.86 12.10
N GLU A 109 6.84 2.63 13.16
CA GLU A 109 7.17 4.05 13.19
C GLU A 109 7.41 4.51 14.63
N ALA A 110 8.38 5.40 14.82
CA ALA A 110 8.59 6.09 16.08
C ALA A 110 8.19 7.56 15.92
N MET A 111 7.29 8.05 16.78
CA MET A 111 6.83 9.43 16.77
C MET A 111 7.33 10.17 18.01
N THR A 112 7.78 11.41 17.80
CA THR A 112 8.05 12.39 18.85
C THR A 112 7.07 13.54 18.68
N ILE A 113 6.22 13.77 19.68
CA ILE A 113 5.12 14.73 19.61
C ILE A 113 5.36 15.83 20.64
N VAL A 114 5.48 17.08 20.20
CA VAL A 114 5.67 18.24 21.08
C VAL A 114 4.30 18.87 21.37
N TYR A 115 3.96 19.02 22.65
CA TYR A 115 2.65 19.53 23.06
C TYR A 115 2.74 20.48 24.26
N ASP A 116 1.72 21.33 24.38
CA ASP A 116 1.50 22.19 25.54
C ASP A 116 0.82 21.40 26.66
N GLU A 117 1.47 21.29 27.82
CA GLU A 117 0.91 20.61 28.99
C GLU A 117 -0.36 21.28 29.52
N GLN A 118 -0.50 22.60 29.39
CA GLN A 118 -1.62 23.33 29.97
C GLN A 118 -2.87 23.26 29.08
N THR A 119 -2.67 23.26 27.76
CA THR A 119 -3.78 23.32 26.79
C THR A 119 -4.01 22.01 26.04
N GLY A 120 -3.11 21.02 26.18
CA GLY A 120 -3.15 19.76 25.44
C GLY A 120 -2.97 19.93 23.93
N ARG A 121 -2.49 21.10 23.48
CA ARG A 121 -2.32 21.40 22.05
C ARG A 121 -1.00 20.83 21.55
N VAL A 122 -1.06 20.08 20.46
CA VAL A 122 0.13 19.63 19.73
C VAL A 122 0.64 20.77 18.86
N PHE A 123 1.92 21.11 19.00
CA PHE A 123 2.59 22.16 18.21
C PHE A 123 3.26 21.58 16.97
N ASP A 124 3.93 20.46 17.16
CA ASP A 124 4.72 19.81 16.13
C ASP A 124 4.81 18.31 16.43
N PHE A 125 5.06 17.52 15.40
CA PHE A 125 5.41 16.13 15.57
C PHE A 125 6.41 15.70 14.49
N HIS A 126 7.34 14.85 14.90
CA HIS A 126 8.29 14.20 14.03
C HIS A 126 8.02 12.70 14.04
N ALA A 127 8.03 12.08 12.86
CA ALA A 127 7.80 10.65 12.72
C ALA A 127 8.96 10.02 11.92
N GLU A 128 9.61 9.04 12.55
CA GLU A 128 10.69 8.26 11.97
C GLU A 128 10.15 6.89 11.56
N ARG A 129 10.02 6.71 10.24
CA ARG A 129 9.49 5.49 9.66
C ARG A 129 10.56 4.41 9.69
N MET A 130 10.25 3.31 10.36
CA MET A 130 11.09 2.12 10.36
C MET A 130 10.60 1.23 9.23
N ASP A 131 11.08 1.47 8.02
CA ASP A 131 10.80 0.55 6.92
C ASP A 131 11.28 -0.85 7.31
N ALA A 132 10.35 -1.81 7.32
CA ALA A 132 10.71 -3.22 7.35
C ALA A 132 11.35 -3.56 5.99
N ASP A 133 12.64 -3.89 6.04
CA ASP A 133 13.45 -4.52 4.99
C ASP A 133 14.10 -3.60 3.95
N SER A 134 15.36 -3.24 4.26
CA SER A 134 16.51 -3.57 3.42
C SER A 134 16.66 -5.08 3.22
#